data_AF-A0A5J5L5A6-F1
#
_entry.id   AF-A0A5J5L5A6-F1
#
_cell.length_a   1.000
_cell.length_b   1.000
_cell.length_c   1.000
_cell.angle_alpha   90.00
_cell.angle_beta   90.00
_cell.angle_gamma   90.00
#
_symmetry.space_group_name_H-M   'P 1'
#
loop_
_entity.id
_entity.type
_entity.pdbx_description
1 polymer ?
#
loop_
_entity_poly.entity_id
_entity_poly.type
_entity_poly.pdbx_seq_one_letter_code
_entity_poly.pdbx_strand_id
1 'polypeptide(L)'
;MTTAQTERTRGRFVLIGCGDAKTDQPVAARDLYTSSYFSVKRSYAEAAVQWARTAGRRANSWGILSAEHGILMPRQTVAPYDTTIEDLRGEPIEGESHYRLPSGKRAESRLDRWALRVHSALADWLRRPYAADQQDSPCRELVVLAGSDYVDALRERGIFDGRPTAIRTGRETHTALPPRATVRFPFQERDFDGMFDQMDWLSDRTEELEAAAKPARRTELTAFDGGFERESATWQTDHSGVDVEGTEQAGLDAFESVPERFLATRQTSLGADGGGE
;
A
#
# COMPACT_ATOMS: atom_id res chain seq x y z
N MET A 1 5.09 5.10 23.41
CA MET A 1 4.65 5.71 22.13
C MET A 1 3.35 6.49 22.38
N THR A 2 3.30 7.77 22.04
CA THR A 2 2.12 8.63 22.23
C THR A 2 1.08 8.41 21.13
N THR A 3 -0.20 8.64 21.43
CA THR A 3 -1.35 8.48 20.51
C THR A 3 -1.15 9.17 19.14
N ALA A 4 -0.45 10.32 19.12
CA ALA A 4 -0.10 11.05 17.91
C ALA A 4 0.87 10.27 16.99
N GLN A 5 1.79 9.48 17.53
CA GLN A 5 2.71 8.64 16.74
C GLN A 5 1.94 7.53 16.01
N THR A 6 0.94 6.93 16.68
CA THR A 6 0.08 5.86 16.15
C THR A 6 -0.92 6.37 15.12
N GLU A 7 -1.45 7.58 15.28
CA GLU A 7 -2.27 8.21 14.24
C GLU A 7 -1.45 8.56 12.99
N ARG A 8 -0.19 8.95 13.16
CA ARG A 8 0.71 9.26 12.03
C ARG A 8 1.14 8.05 11.21
N THR A 9 1.08 6.83 11.75
CA THR A 9 1.32 5.62 10.95
C THR A 9 0.07 5.15 10.22
N ARG A 10 -1.14 5.47 10.70
CA ARG A 10 -2.38 5.17 9.97
C ARG A 10 -2.44 5.97 8.68
N GLY A 11 -2.65 5.27 7.57
CA GLY A 11 -2.72 5.91 6.26
C GLY A 11 -1.37 6.28 5.67
N ARG A 12 -0.27 5.71 6.17
CA ARG A 12 1.05 5.80 5.51
C ARG A 12 1.12 4.86 4.31
N PHE A 13 1.52 5.40 3.17
CA PHE A 13 1.87 4.66 1.97
C PHE A 13 3.34 4.85 1.67
N VAL A 14 3.96 3.85 1.02
CA VAL A 14 5.39 3.90 0.69
C VAL A 14 5.62 3.65 -0.80
N LEU A 15 6.39 4.52 -1.45
CA LEU A 15 6.84 4.35 -2.82
C LEU A 15 8.35 4.21 -2.82
N ILE A 16 8.86 3.03 -3.17
CA ILE A 16 10.31 2.76 -3.20
C ILE A 16 10.84 2.79 -4.62
N GLY A 17 12.05 3.31 -4.85
CA GLY A 17 12.70 3.24 -6.16
C GLY A 17 13.06 1.79 -6.53
N CYS A 18 12.95 1.44 -7.82
CA CYS A 18 13.39 0.15 -8.36
C CYS A 18 14.89 -0.10 -8.13
N GLY A 19 15.29 -1.36 -8.27
CA GLY A 19 16.69 -1.78 -8.27
C GLY A 19 17.19 -2.05 -9.69
N ASP A 20 18.52 -2.00 -9.86
CA ASP A 20 19.17 -2.36 -11.11
C ASP A 20 19.24 -3.89 -11.29
N ALA A 21 19.80 -4.57 -10.28
CA ALA A 21 19.91 -6.03 -10.24
C ALA A 21 18.52 -6.70 -10.14
N LYS A 22 18.24 -7.62 -11.07
CA LYS A 22 16.96 -8.33 -11.19
C LYS A 22 17.18 -9.85 -11.36
N THR A 23 16.15 -10.63 -11.09
CA THR A 23 16.08 -12.04 -11.49
C THR A 23 16.02 -12.17 -13.02
N ASP A 24 16.23 -13.38 -13.53
CA ASP A 24 16.17 -13.70 -14.97
C ASP A 24 14.78 -14.14 -15.45
N GLN A 25 13.88 -14.48 -14.52
CA GLN A 25 12.52 -14.93 -14.81
C GLN A 25 11.45 -13.92 -14.39
N PRO A 26 10.27 -13.92 -15.02
CA PRO A 26 9.12 -13.15 -14.55
C PRO A 26 8.68 -13.60 -13.15
N VAL A 27 8.67 -12.65 -12.21
CA VAL A 27 8.28 -12.87 -10.81
C VAL A 27 7.45 -11.69 -10.31
N ALA A 28 6.92 -11.79 -9.08
CA ALA A 28 6.26 -10.64 -8.46
C ALA A 28 7.25 -9.48 -8.30
N ALA A 29 6.81 -8.23 -8.53
CA ALA A 29 7.69 -7.06 -8.54
C ALA A 29 8.49 -6.87 -7.24
N ARG A 30 7.93 -7.28 -6.09
CA ARG A 30 8.65 -7.26 -4.80
C ARG A 30 9.82 -8.25 -4.71
N ASP A 31 9.79 -9.29 -5.52
CA ASP A 31 10.74 -10.41 -5.56
C ASP A 31 11.67 -10.30 -6.79
N LEU A 32 11.41 -9.34 -7.69
CA LEU A 32 12.16 -9.13 -8.93
C LEU A 32 13.58 -8.59 -8.68
N TYR A 33 13.73 -7.66 -7.73
CA TYR A 33 15.00 -6.95 -7.52
C TYR A 33 15.84 -7.63 -6.44
N THR A 34 17.10 -7.92 -6.74
CA THR A 34 17.94 -8.82 -5.93
C THR A 34 18.98 -8.10 -5.07
N SER A 35 19.10 -6.78 -5.18
CA SER A 35 20.09 -6.02 -4.40
C SER A 35 19.71 -5.91 -2.91
N SER A 36 20.72 -5.92 -2.04
CA SER A 36 20.55 -5.71 -0.59
C SER A 36 19.83 -4.39 -0.29
N TYR A 37 20.19 -3.32 -1.01
CA TYR A 37 19.55 -2.02 -0.86
C TYR A 37 18.05 -2.05 -1.19
N PHE A 38 17.64 -2.81 -2.21
CA PHE A 38 16.21 -3.00 -2.47
C PHE A 38 15.53 -3.81 -1.36
N SER A 39 16.17 -4.88 -0.88
CA SER A 39 15.66 -5.69 0.22
C SER A 39 15.38 -4.85 1.47
N VAL A 40 16.31 -3.95 1.85
CA VAL A 40 16.14 -3.09 3.02
C VAL A 40 15.00 -2.07 2.83
N LYS A 41 14.90 -1.44 1.64
CA LYS A 41 13.75 -0.56 1.31
C LYS A 41 12.42 -1.30 1.36
N ARG A 42 12.39 -2.56 0.89
CA ARG A 42 11.20 -3.42 0.96
C ARG A 42 10.81 -3.71 2.41
N SER A 43 11.76 -4.11 3.26
CA SER A 43 11.50 -4.37 4.68
C SER A 43 10.91 -3.15 5.36
N TYR A 44 11.49 -1.97 5.13
CA TYR A 44 10.93 -0.71 5.61
C TYR A 44 9.48 -0.50 5.12
N ALA A 45 9.24 -0.68 3.83
CA ALA A 45 7.92 -0.46 3.23
C ALA A 45 6.86 -1.39 3.85
N GLU A 46 7.20 -2.67 4.02
CA GLU A 46 6.33 -3.67 4.64
C GLU A 46 6.06 -3.35 6.12
N ALA A 47 7.06 -2.90 6.89
CA ALA A 47 6.87 -2.47 8.28
C ALA A 47 6.04 -1.17 8.40
N ALA A 48 6.24 -0.22 7.50
CA ALA A 48 5.57 1.08 7.50
C ALA A 48 4.06 1.00 7.23
N VAL A 49 3.60 -0.08 6.58
CA VAL A 49 2.19 -0.27 6.20
C VAL A 49 1.43 -1.24 7.09
N GLN A 50 1.99 -1.66 8.23
CA GLN A 50 1.34 -2.63 9.14
C GLN A 50 -0.01 -2.14 9.72
N TRP A 51 -0.30 -0.83 9.64
CA TRP A 51 -1.63 -0.29 9.96
C TRP A 51 -2.75 -0.89 9.10
N ALA A 52 -2.42 -1.37 7.89
CA ALA A 52 -3.36 -2.06 7.02
C ALA A 52 -3.61 -3.49 7.55
N ARG A 53 -4.83 -3.74 8.04
CA ARG A 53 -5.16 -4.96 8.79
C ARG A 53 -5.12 -6.27 8.00
N THR A 54 -5.20 -6.23 6.68
CA THR A 54 -5.24 -7.44 5.84
C THR A 54 -3.98 -7.54 4.99
N ALA A 55 -3.53 -8.78 4.71
CA ALA A 55 -2.39 -9.01 3.83
C ALA A 55 -2.57 -8.37 2.45
N GLY A 56 -3.80 -8.42 1.90
CA GLY A 56 -4.13 -7.76 0.64
C GLY A 56 -3.98 -6.23 0.70
N ARG A 57 -4.45 -5.59 1.79
CA ARG A 57 -4.28 -4.15 1.96
C ARG A 57 -2.82 -3.77 2.16
N ARG A 58 -2.05 -4.49 2.99
CA ARG A 58 -0.60 -4.27 3.15
C ARG A 58 0.13 -4.31 1.82
N ALA A 59 -0.14 -5.33 0.99
CA ALA A 59 0.45 -5.47 -0.32
C ALA A 59 0.05 -4.36 -1.32
N ASN A 60 -1.04 -3.64 -1.06
CA ASN A 60 -1.51 -2.51 -1.88
C ASN A 60 -1.23 -1.15 -1.22
N SER A 61 -0.57 -1.10 -0.06
CA SER A 61 -0.21 0.13 0.64
C SER A 61 1.22 0.60 0.35
N TRP A 62 1.97 -0.14 -0.46
CA TRP A 62 3.25 0.29 -0.98
C TRP A 62 3.41 -0.10 -2.45
N GLY A 63 4.32 0.56 -3.15
CA GLY A 63 4.57 0.36 -4.57
C GLY A 63 6.03 0.63 -4.93
N ILE A 64 6.40 0.28 -6.17
CA ILE A 64 7.76 0.43 -6.68
C ILE A 64 7.75 1.41 -7.85
N LEU A 65 8.50 2.50 -7.73
CA LEU A 65 8.73 3.48 -8.78
C LEU A 65 9.74 2.94 -9.79
N SER A 66 9.32 2.83 -11.05
CA SER A 66 10.06 2.23 -12.15
C SER A 66 10.09 3.17 -13.35
N ALA A 67 11.25 3.33 -13.98
CA ALA A 67 11.37 4.07 -15.24
C ALA A 67 10.52 3.43 -16.35
N GLU A 68 10.50 2.11 -16.45
CA GLU A 68 9.72 1.42 -17.49
C GLU A 68 8.21 1.49 -17.25
N HIS A 69 7.80 1.15 -16.03
CA HIS A 69 6.40 0.86 -15.74
C HIS A 69 5.68 2.01 -15.03
N GLY A 70 6.39 3.04 -14.59
CA GLY A 70 5.84 4.09 -13.74
C GLY A 70 5.73 3.59 -12.29
N ILE A 71 4.63 2.93 -11.94
CA ILE A 71 4.46 2.33 -10.61
C ILE A 71 4.06 0.87 -10.75
N LEU A 72 4.82 -0.01 -10.11
CA LEU A 72 4.51 -1.43 -9.98
C LEU A 72 3.93 -1.73 -8.61
N MET A 73 2.88 -2.55 -8.59
CA MET A 73 2.35 -3.09 -7.34
C MET A 73 3.18 -4.31 -6.91
N PRO A 74 3.42 -4.53 -5.61
CA PRO A 74 4.28 -5.60 -5.10
C PRO A 74 3.98 -7.01 -5.60
N ARG A 75 2.70 -7.31 -5.86
CA ARG A 75 2.22 -8.63 -6.33
C ARG A 75 2.09 -8.74 -7.84
N GLN A 76 2.31 -7.66 -8.59
CA GLN A 76 2.25 -7.68 -10.04
C GLN A 76 3.40 -8.53 -10.58
N THR A 77 3.12 -9.50 -11.43
CA THR A 77 4.16 -10.28 -12.13
C THR A 77 4.78 -9.43 -13.24
N VAL A 78 6.10 -9.35 -13.26
CA VAL A 78 6.88 -8.50 -14.16
C VAL A 78 8.10 -9.27 -14.65
N ALA A 79 8.36 -9.23 -15.95
CA ALA A 79 9.57 -9.79 -16.56
C ALA A 79 10.79 -8.88 -16.26
N PRO A 80 12.02 -9.41 -16.24
CA PRO A 80 13.20 -8.56 -16.17
C PRO A 80 13.26 -7.57 -17.31
N TYR A 81 13.80 -6.39 -17.02
CA TYR A 81 13.84 -5.26 -17.94
C TYR A 81 15.06 -4.38 -17.64
N ASP A 82 15.45 -3.57 -18.63
CA ASP A 82 16.66 -2.75 -18.61
C ASP A 82 16.39 -1.33 -19.12
N THR A 83 15.35 -0.70 -18.56
CA THR A 83 15.05 0.72 -18.77
C THR A 83 15.40 1.49 -17.52
N THR A 84 16.23 2.50 -17.67
CA THR A 84 16.63 3.45 -16.64
C THR A 84 15.92 4.79 -16.84
N ILE A 85 16.01 5.67 -15.84
CA ILE A 85 15.47 7.03 -15.96
C ILE A 85 16.26 7.87 -16.97
N GLU A 86 17.55 7.56 -17.19
CA GLU A 86 18.39 8.22 -18.19
C GLU A 86 17.89 7.99 -19.60
N ASP A 87 17.43 6.78 -19.91
CA ASP A 87 16.87 6.42 -21.23
C ASP A 87 15.61 7.21 -21.60
N LEU A 88 15.01 7.91 -20.62
CA LEU A 88 13.83 8.74 -20.84
C LEU A 88 14.20 10.22 -21.01
N ARG A 89 15.43 10.62 -20.66
CA ARG A 89 15.89 12.02 -20.72
C ARG A 89 16.21 12.43 -22.14
N GLY A 90 15.89 13.68 -22.48
CA GLY A 90 16.28 14.30 -23.75
C GLY A 90 15.56 13.79 -25.00
N GLU A 91 14.80 12.70 -24.93
CA GLU A 91 14.05 12.18 -26.08
C GLU A 91 12.74 12.95 -26.28
N PRO A 92 12.59 13.72 -27.38
CA PRO A 92 11.34 14.41 -27.68
C PRO A 92 10.26 13.41 -28.09
N ILE A 93 9.01 13.82 -27.87
CA ILE A 93 7.85 13.12 -28.39
C ILE A 93 7.50 13.72 -29.75
N GLU A 94 7.26 12.89 -30.76
CA GLU A 94 6.72 13.35 -32.05
C GLU A 94 5.25 13.80 -31.95
N GLY A 95 4.95 14.90 -32.64
CA GLY A 95 3.60 15.46 -32.77
C GLY A 95 3.24 16.51 -31.72
N GLU A 96 2.08 17.16 -31.90
CA GLU A 96 1.57 18.13 -30.93
C GLU A 96 1.09 17.42 -29.67
N SER A 97 1.71 17.73 -28.53
CA SER A 97 1.24 17.23 -27.25
C SER A 97 -0.01 17.98 -26.79
N HIS A 98 -1.10 17.23 -26.65
CA HIS A 98 -2.34 17.72 -26.05
C HIS A 98 -2.34 17.64 -24.52
N TYR A 99 -1.25 17.14 -23.90
CA TYR A 99 -1.16 16.96 -22.47
C TYR A 99 -0.33 18.06 -21.81
N ARG A 100 -0.81 18.53 -20.66
CA ARG A 100 -0.06 19.44 -19.78
C ARG A 100 0.33 18.71 -18.50
N LEU A 101 1.56 18.96 -18.08
CA LEU A 101 2.07 18.55 -16.78
C LEU A 101 1.34 19.33 -15.67
N PRO A 102 1.32 18.80 -14.43
CA PRO A 102 0.84 19.55 -13.27
C PRO A 102 1.55 20.89 -13.06
N SER A 103 2.81 21.01 -13.50
CA SER A 103 3.57 22.27 -13.52
C SER A 103 3.02 23.31 -14.51
N GLY A 104 2.08 22.94 -15.38
CA GLY A 104 1.47 23.80 -16.41
C GLY A 104 2.19 23.78 -17.77
N LYS A 105 3.41 23.25 -17.81
CA LYS A 105 4.19 23.05 -19.04
C LYS A 105 3.54 21.99 -19.94
N ARG A 106 3.75 22.08 -21.26
CA ARG A 106 3.37 21.01 -22.19
C ARG A 106 4.29 19.81 -21.99
N ALA A 107 3.76 18.60 -22.17
CA ALA A 107 4.57 17.39 -22.12
C ALA A 107 5.24 17.16 -23.49
N GLU A 108 6.55 17.34 -23.58
CA GLU A 108 7.29 17.40 -24.86
C GLU A 108 8.33 16.28 -24.98
N SER A 109 8.64 15.58 -23.89
CA SER A 109 9.65 14.52 -23.84
C SER A 109 9.11 13.18 -23.31
N ARG A 110 9.82 12.07 -23.61
CA ARG A 110 9.49 10.76 -23.02
C ARG A 110 9.48 10.80 -21.50
N LEU A 111 10.38 11.57 -20.88
CA LEU A 111 10.37 11.81 -19.44
C LEU A 111 9.07 12.49 -18.96
N ASP A 112 8.53 13.45 -19.71
CA ASP A 112 7.25 14.09 -19.38
C ASP A 112 6.09 13.09 -19.47
N ARG A 113 6.08 12.24 -20.50
CA ARG A 113 5.06 11.19 -20.66
C ARG A 113 5.15 10.14 -19.56
N TRP A 114 6.37 9.77 -19.16
CA TRP A 114 6.60 8.91 -18.01
C TRP A 114 6.07 9.55 -16.73
N ALA A 115 6.36 10.82 -16.48
CA ALA A 115 5.86 11.51 -15.30
C ALA A 115 4.33 11.58 -15.28
N LEU A 116 3.67 11.82 -16.43
CA LEU A 116 2.21 11.74 -16.52
C LEU A 116 1.67 10.33 -16.23
N ARG A 117 2.37 9.27 -16.66
CA ARG A 117 2.03 7.88 -16.31
C ARG A 117 2.14 7.66 -14.80
N VAL A 118 3.20 8.15 -14.17
CA VAL A 118 3.37 8.11 -12.70
C VAL A 118 2.25 8.88 -12.00
N HIS A 119 1.90 10.08 -12.49
CA HIS A 119 0.80 10.88 -11.95
C HIS A 119 -0.52 10.10 -11.97
N SER A 120 -0.89 9.54 -13.12
CA SER A 120 -2.10 8.72 -13.24
C SER A 120 -2.06 7.48 -12.35
N ALA A 121 -0.92 6.79 -12.29
CA ALA A 121 -0.75 5.63 -11.44
C ALA A 121 -0.89 5.97 -9.95
N LEU A 122 -0.33 7.09 -9.48
CA LEU A 122 -0.52 7.60 -8.11
C LEU A 122 -1.99 7.91 -7.83
N ALA A 123 -2.66 8.62 -8.74
CA ALA A 123 -4.06 9.00 -8.59
C ALA A 123 -4.96 7.77 -8.43
N ASP A 124 -4.74 6.74 -9.25
CA ASP A 124 -5.49 5.49 -9.18
C ASP A 124 -5.10 4.65 -7.95
N TRP A 125 -3.80 4.47 -7.71
CA TRP A 125 -3.30 3.63 -6.61
C TRP A 125 -3.65 4.20 -5.24
N LEU A 126 -3.52 5.49 -5.01
CA LEU A 126 -3.80 6.05 -3.68
C LEU A 126 -5.31 6.13 -3.40
N ARG A 127 -6.18 6.06 -4.41
CA ARG A 127 -7.64 6.10 -4.25
C ARG A 127 -8.27 4.70 -4.22
N ARG A 128 -7.97 3.83 -5.19
CA ARG A 128 -8.77 2.63 -5.50
C ARG A 128 -8.69 1.44 -4.54
N PRO A 129 -7.56 1.12 -3.86
CA PRO A 129 -7.48 -0.06 -3.00
C PRO A 129 -8.45 -0.03 -1.79
N TYR A 130 -9.04 1.14 -1.53
CA TYR A 130 -9.98 1.37 -0.43
C TYR A 130 -11.30 2.01 -0.87
N ALA A 131 -11.42 2.43 -2.14
CA ALA A 131 -12.62 3.08 -2.67
C ALA A 131 -13.86 2.18 -2.65
N ALA A 132 -13.69 0.85 -2.59
CA ALA A 132 -14.79 -0.10 -2.48
C ALA A 132 -15.46 -0.09 -1.09
N ASP A 133 -14.70 0.23 -0.03
CA ASP A 133 -15.16 0.14 1.36
C ASP A 133 -15.24 1.50 2.07
N GLN A 134 -14.64 2.55 1.50
CA GLN A 134 -14.56 3.89 2.10
C GLN A 134 -14.68 4.97 1.01
N GLN A 135 -15.43 6.03 1.32
CA GLN A 135 -15.68 7.15 0.40
C GLN A 135 -14.40 7.95 0.07
N ASP A 136 -13.42 7.95 0.99
CA ASP A 136 -12.16 8.68 0.87
C ASP A 136 -10.94 7.75 0.86
N SER A 137 -9.87 8.18 0.19
CA SER A 137 -8.55 7.54 0.31
C SER A 137 -8.07 7.59 1.76
N PRO A 138 -7.55 6.47 2.31
CA PRO A 138 -6.93 6.46 3.64
C PRO A 138 -5.54 7.08 3.64
N CYS A 139 -4.95 7.41 2.48
CA CYS A 139 -3.60 7.95 2.40
C CYS A 139 -3.54 9.34 3.05
N ARG A 140 -2.72 9.47 4.10
CA ARG A 140 -2.40 10.71 4.83
C ARG A 140 -0.94 11.11 4.65
N GLU A 141 -0.07 10.16 4.39
CA GLU A 141 1.36 10.37 4.19
C GLU A 141 1.87 9.40 3.10
N LEU A 142 2.53 9.94 2.08
CA LEU A 142 3.28 9.17 1.09
C LEU A 142 4.77 9.36 1.37
N VAL A 143 5.45 8.28 1.73
CA VAL A 143 6.90 8.26 1.90
C VAL A 143 7.55 7.78 0.61
N VAL A 144 8.41 8.59 -0.01
CA VAL A 144 9.12 8.27 -1.25
C VAL A 144 10.57 7.95 -0.93
N LEU A 145 10.97 6.69 -1.14
CA LEU A 145 12.32 6.18 -0.94
C LEU A 145 12.97 5.87 -2.29
N ALA A 146 13.25 6.91 -3.08
CA ALA A 146 13.85 6.81 -4.40
C ALA A 146 15.07 7.75 -4.52
N GLY A 147 15.97 7.44 -5.45
CA GLY A 147 17.12 8.29 -5.76
C GLY A 147 16.69 9.67 -6.30
N SER A 148 17.58 10.65 -6.18
CA SER A 148 17.36 12.03 -6.61
C SER A 148 16.92 12.11 -8.08
N ASP A 149 17.52 11.31 -8.98
CA ASP A 149 17.16 11.32 -10.40
C ASP A 149 15.66 11.09 -10.67
N TYR A 150 15.04 10.20 -9.91
CA TYR A 150 13.59 9.96 -9.98
C TYR A 150 12.81 11.09 -9.31
N VAL A 151 13.22 11.47 -8.10
CA VAL A 151 12.50 12.44 -7.27
C VAL A 151 12.48 13.81 -7.92
N ASP A 152 13.62 14.28 -8.41
CA ASP A 152 13.78 15.60 -9.01
C ASP A 152 13.03 15.67 -10.34
N ALA A 153 13.13 14.62 -11.17
CA ALA A 153 12.37 14.53 -12.42
C ALA A 153 10.84 14.66 -12.21
N LEU A 154 10.30 14.08 -11.14
CA LEU A 154 8.88 14.18 -10.79
C LEU A 154 8.53 15.52 -10.12
N ARG A 155 9.40 16.06 -9.26
CA ARG A 155 9.20 17.35 -8.59
C ARG A 155 9.19 18.52 -9.58
N GLU A 156 10.13 18.58 -10.50
CA GLU A 156 10.19 19.61 -11.55
C GLU A 156 8.92 19.66 -12.42
N ARG A 157 8.22 18.53 -12.50
CA ARG A 157 6.97 18.37 -13.26
C ARG A 157 5.71 18.60 -12.41
N GLY A 158 5.87 18.90 -11.12
CA GLY A 158 4.80 19.19 -10.18
C GLY A 158 3.98 17.97 -9.76
N ILE A 159 4.51 16.75 -9.92
CA ILE A 159 3.76 15.51 -9.69
C ILE A 159 3.29 15.38 -8.24
N PHE A 160 4.07 15.90 -7.30
CA PHE A 160 3.78 15.85 -5.86
C PHE A 160 3.08 17.12 -5.32
N ASP A 161 2.74 18.09 -6.17
CA ASP A 161 2.20 19.38 -5.74
C ASP A 161 0.69 19.32 -5.41
N GLY A 162 0.06 18.15 -5.59
CA GLY A 162 -1.39 18.00 -5.45
C GLY A 162 -2.17 18.78 -6.51
N ARG A 163 -1.50 19.24 -7.58
CA ARG A 163 -2.13 20.00 -8.65
C ARG A 163 -2.92 19.09 -9.58
N PRO A 164 -4.10 19.53 -10.02
CA PRO A 164 -4.88 18.81 -11.00
C PRO A 164 -4.19 18.76 -12.38
N THR A 165 -4.32 17.65 -13.09
CA THR A 165 -4.01 17.60 -14.53
C THR A 165 -5.30 17.61 -15.35
N ALA A 166 -5.32 18.42 -16.40
CA ALA A 166 -6.36 18.36 -17.42
C ALA A 166 -6.08 17.14 -18.32
N ILE A 167 -6.59 15.98 -17.94
CA ILE A 167 -6.70 14.86 -18.88
C ILE A 167 -7.77 15.28 -19.89
N ARG A 168 -7.52 15.00 -21.18
CA ARG A 168 -8.27 15.38 -22.40
C ARG A 168 -9.82 15.25 -22.38
N THR A 169 -10.42 14.81 -21.28
CA THR A 169 -11.79 14.31 -21.17
C THR A 169 -12.80 15.29 -20.56
N GLY A 170 -12.42 16.54 -20.24
CA GLY A 170 -13.35 17.52 -19.65
C GLY A 170 -13.95 17.10 -18.30
N ARG A 171 -13.34 16.11 -17.63
CA ARG A 171 -13.74 15.64 -16.30
C ARG A 171 -12.99 16.41 -15.22
N GLU A 172 -13.63 16.56 -14.07
CA GLU A 172 -13.00 17.05 -12.86
C GLU A 172 -11.67 16.36 -12.64
N THR A 173 -10.68 17.22 -12.50
CA THR A 173 -9.27 16.95 -12.62
C THR A 173 -8.78 15.99 -11.54
N HIS A 174 -8.20 14.86 -11.94
CA HIS A 174 -7.55 13.96 -11.01
C HIS A 174 -6.23 14.60 -10.53
N THR A 175 -6.05 14.66 -9.22
CA THR A 175 -4.78 14.95 -8.56
C THR A 175 -4.05 13.63 -8.31
N ALA A 176 -2.74 13.58 -8.53
CA ALA A 176 -1.93 12.41 -8.15
C ALA A 176 -2.10 12.04 -6.67
N LEU A 177 -2.20 13.06 -5.82
CA LEU A 177 -2.30 12.91 -4.37
C LEU A 177 -3.71 13.19 -3.88
N PRO A 178 -4.23 12.41 -2.90
CA PRO A 178 -5.43 12.78 -2.17
C PRO A 178 -5.29 14.15 -1.47
N PRO A 179 -6.36 14.95 -1.31
CA PRO A 179 -6.28 16.31 -0.78
C PRO A 179 -5.64 16.46 0.62
N ARG A 180 -5.65 15.40 1.43
CA ARG A 180 -5.10 15.36 2.79
C ARG A 180 -3.76 14.63 2.89
N ALA A 181 -3.20 14.18 1.77
CA ALA A 181 -1.93 13.47 1.76
C ALA A 181 -0.76 14.45 1.77
N THR A 182 0.18 14.21 2.68
CA THR A 182 1.50 14.87 2.67
C THR A 182 2.52 13.94 2.01
N VAL A 183 3.60 14.50 1.45
CA VAL A 183 4.70 13.72 0.88
C VAL A 183 5.98 13.95 1.69
N ARG A 184 6.74 12.88 1.87
CA ARG A 184 8.05 12.89 2.52
C ARG A 184 9.08 12.23 1.63
N PHE A 185 10.29 12.76 1.67
CA PHE A 185 11.42 12.32 0.86
C PHE A 185 12.62 12.09 1.77
N PRO A 186 12.63 11.01 2.59
CA PRO A 186 13.64 10.82 3.62
C PRO A 186 15.09 10.95 3.15
N PHE A 187 15.40 10.45 1.94
CA PHE A 187 16.74 10.52 1.35
C PHE A 187 17.15 11.91 0.87
N GLN A 188 16.19 12.82 0.68
CA GLN A 188 16.42 14.21 0.27
C GLN A 188 16.21 15.21 1.41
N GLU A 189 15.60 14.78 2.52
CA GLU A 189 15.33 15.60 3.71
C GLU A 189 16.43 15.46 4.77
N ARG A 190 17.31 14.46 4.64
CA ARG A 190 18.42 14.20 5.55
C ARG A 190 19.74 14.22 4.78
N ASP A 191 20.79 14.58 5.49
CA ASP A 191 22.16 14.45 5.02
C ASP A 191 22.63 13.04 5.33
N PHE A 192 22.90 12.25 4.29
CA PHE A 192 23.38 10.88 4.41
C PHE A 192 24.77 10.80 3.79
N ASP A 193 25.71 10.16 4.49
CA ASP A 193 27.09 9.99 4.01
C ASP A 193 27.21 8.99 2.85
N GLY A 194 26.10 8.33 2.48
CA GLY A 194 26.00 7.47 1.32
C GLY A 194 24.93 6.40 1.44
N MET A 195 25.00 5.42 0.56
CA MET A 195 24.03 4.32 0.52
C MET A 195 24.02 3.46 1.78
N PHE A 196 25.18 3.23 2.41
CA PHE A 196 25.26 2.42 3.64
C PHE A 196 24.57 3.09 4.81
N ASP A 197 24.80 4.39 5.02
CA ASP A 197 24.13 5.18 6.04
C ASP A 197 22.61 5.22 5.83
N GLN A 198 22.14 5.29 4.58
CA GLN A 198 20.73 5.12 4.26
C GLN A 198 20.19 3.73 4.63
N MET A 199 20.95 2.65 4.41
CA MET A 199 20.53 1.30 4.79
C MET A 199 20.45 1.10 6.29
N ASP A 200 21.42 1.64 7.03
CA ASP A 200 21.44 1.59 8.49
C ASP A 200 20.22 2.33 9.04
N TRP A 201 19.97 3.55 8.57
CA TRP A 201 18.77 4.32 8.93
C TRP A 201 17.45 3.60 8.59
N LEU A 202 17.36 2.96 7.42
CA LEU A 202 16.18 2.19 7.04
C LEU A 202 15.98 0.98 7.97
N SER A 203 17.07 0.31 8.36
CA SER A 203 17.03 -0.88 9.22
C SER A 203 16.57 -0.50 10.63
N ASP A 204 17.20 0.50 11.24
CA ASP A 204 16.78 1.06 12.54
C ASP A 204 15.30 1.45 12.51
N ARG A 205 14.89 2.15 11.45
CA ARG A 205 13.51 2.63 11.32
C ARG A 205 12.52 1.47 11.09
N THR A 206 12.95 0.39 10.45
CA THR A 206 12.15 -0.83 10.29
C THR A 206 11.89 -1.45 11.66
N GLU A 207 12.92 -1.62 12.47
CA GLU A 207 12.80 -2.18 13.83
C GLU A 207 11.86 -1.33 14.70
N GLU A 208 11.98 -0.01 14.64
CA GLU A 208 11.09 0.91 15.36
C GLU A 208 9.63 0.78 14.92
N LEU A 209 9.38 0.63 13.60
CA LEU A 209 8.04 0.47 13.04
C LEU A 209 7.42 -0.88 13.43
N GLU A 210 8.21 -1.94 13.39
CA GLU A 210 7.77 -3.27 13.82
C GLU A 210 7.50 -3.31 15.33
N ALA A 211 8.36 -2.69 16.14
CA ALA A 211 8.15 -2.53 17.58
C ALA A 211 6.86 -1.75 17.87
N ALA A 212 6.55 -0.72 17.07
CA ALA A 212 5.32 0.05 17.18
C ALA A 212 4.07 -0.76 16.79
N ALA A 213 4.20 -1.66 15.82
CA ALA A 213 3.10 -2.44 15.28
C ALA A 213 2.73 -3.64 16.17
N LYS A 214 3.65 -4.11 17.02
CA LYS A 214 3.37 -5.17 17.99
C LYS A 214 2.26 -4.71 18.93
N PRO A 215 1.18 -5.51 19.12
CA PRO A 215 0.18 -5.19 20.12
C PRO A 215 0.89 -5.08 21.47
N ALA A 216 0.58 -4.04 22.25
CA ALA A 216 1.07 -3.92 23.61
C ALA A 216 0.74 -5.25 24.31
N ARG A 217 1.75 -6.06 24.65
CA ARG A 217 1.54 -7.19 25.54
C ARG A 217 0.86 -6.59 26.75
N ARG A 218 -0.35 -7.07 27.06
CA ARG A 218 -0.99 -6.76 28.33
C ARG A 218 0.00 -7.26 29.38
N THR A 219 0.77 -6.35 29.97
CA THR A 219 1.61 -6.68 31.11
C THR A 219 0.64 -7.12 32.18
N GLU A 220 0.50 -8.43 32.35
CA GLU A 220 -0.18 -8.97 33.51
C GLU A 220 0.66 -8.50 34.69
N LEU A 221 0.12 -7.54 35.44
CA LEU A 221 0.61 -7.18 36.75
C LEU A 221 0.57 -8.47 37.57
N THR A 222 1.72 -9.12 37.72
CA THR A 222 1.93 -10.09 38.80
C THR A 222 1.82 -9.28 40.08
N ALA A 223 0.63 -9.26 40.66
CA ALA A 223 0.40 -8.70 41.99
C ALA A 223 1.22 -9.53 42.97
N PHE A 224 2.27 -8.90 43.49
CA PHE A 224 3.01 -9.36 44.64
C PHE A 224 2.07 -9.36 45.86
N ASP A 225 2.15 -10.42 46.65
CA ASP A 225 1.36 -10.69 47.84
C ASP A 225 1.23 -9.44 48.73
N GLY A 226 0.03 -8.90 48.84
CA GLY A 226 -0.25 -7.64 49.50
C GLY A 226 -1.74 -7.40 49.59
N GLY A 227 -2.37 -8.10 50.53
CA GLY A 227 -3.80 -8.02 50.79
C GLY A 227 -4.28 -6.58 50.93
N PHE A 228 -5.24 -6.22 50.08
CA PHE A 228 -6.17 -5.13 50.32
C PHE A 228 -7.55 -5.63 49.87
N GLU A 229 -8.38 -5.97 50.85
CA GLU A 229 -9.80 -6.24 50.62
C GLU A 229 -10.44 -4.96 50.08
N ARG A 230 -10.95 -5.05 48.85
CA ARG A 230 -11.96 -4.11 48.35
C ARG A 230 -13.12 -4.94 47.85
N GLU A 231 -14.29 -4.69 48.43
CA GLU A 231 -15.57 -5.19 47.96
C GLU A 231 -15.72 -4.84 46.49
N SER A 232 -15.64 -5.89 45.67
CA SER A 232 -15.79 -5.81 44.23
C SER A 232 -17.27 -5.89 43.91
N ALA A 233 -17.79 -4.90 43.18
CA ALA A 233 -19.10 -4.97 42.58
C ALA A 233 -19.21 -6.24 41.72
N THR A 234 -20.17 -7.09 42.06
CA THR A 234 -20.53 -8.32 41.35
C THR A 234 -21.03 -7.98 39.96
N TRP A 235 -20.19 -8.16 38.95
CA TRP A 235 -20.66 -8.36 37.59
C TRP A 235 -21.08 -9.82 37.47
N GLN A 236 -22.38 -10.08 37.51
CA GLN A 236 -22.94 -11.37 37.11
C GLN A 236 -22.58 -11.59 35.63
N THR A 237 -21.71 -12.57 35.39
CA THR A 237 -21.56 -13.22 34.09
C THR A 237 -21.90 -14.68 34.29
N ASP A 238 -23.20 -14.94 34.39
CA ASP A 238 -23.70 -16.30 34.24
C ASP A 238 -23.74 -16.62 32.75
N HIS A 239 -22.62 -17.15 32.25
CA HIS A 239 -22.59 -17.89 31.00
C HIS A 239 -21.96 -19.24 31.30
N SER A 240 -22.77 -20.29 31.19
CA SER A 240 -22.31 -21.68 31.23
C SER A 240 -21.20 -21.86 30.19
N GLY A 241 -20.03 -22.27 30.67
CA GLY A 241 -18.85 -22.53 29.85
C GLY A 241 -19.16 -23.53 28.74
N VAL A 242 -18.78 -23.18 27.52
CA VAL A 242 -18.65 -24.16 26.44
C VAL A 242 -17.32 -24.87 26.68
N ASP A 243 -17.41 -26.16 26.97
CA ASP A 243 -16.27 -27.07 27.01
C ASP A 243 -15.70 -27.22 25.59
N VAL A 244 -14.53 -26.64 25.36
CA VAL A 244 -13.86 -26.61 24.04
C VAL A 244 -12.93 -27.82 23.87
N GLU A 245 -12.94 -28.78 24.80
CA GLU A 245 -12.10 -29.98 24.73
C GLU A 245 -12.94 -31.24 24.46
N GLY A 246 -13.75 -31.17 23.38
CA GLY A 246 -14.62 -32.27 22.95
C GLY A 246 -14.94 -32.33 21.46
N THR A 247 -14.28 -31.54 20.60
CA THR A 247 -14.63 -31.40 19.18
C THR A 247 -13.55 -31.83 18.18
N GLU A 248 -12.45 -32.42 18.63
CA GLU A 248 -11.37 -32.87 17.73
C GLU A 248 -11.34 -34.38 17.43
N GLN A 249 -12.44 -35.13 17.64
CA GLN A 249 -12.58 -36.45 17.03
C GLN A 249 -14.04 -36.77 16.64
N ALA A 250 -14.41 -36.47 15.40
CA ALA A 250 -15.52 -37.12 14.72
C ALA A 250 -15.23 -37.21 13.22
N GLY A 251 -15.28 -38.44 12.69
CA GLY A 251 -15.02 -38.77 11.29
C GLY A 251 -16.10 -38.27 10.32
N LEU A 252 -15.77 -38.33 9.03
CA LEU A 252 -16.48 -37.74 7.89
C LEU A 252 -17.88 -38.30 7.56
N ASP A 253 -18.57 -38.94 8.51
CA ASP A 253 -19.90 -39.54 8.28
C ASP A 253 -21.04 -38.85 9.07
N ALA A 254 -20.84 -37.63 9.57
CA ALA A 254 -21.84 -36.90 10.38
C ALA A 254 -22.47 -35.67 9.69
N PHE A 255 -22.43 -35.59 8.36
CA PHE A 255 -23.09 -34.53 7.58
C PHE A 255 -24.24 -35.09 6.72
N GLU A 256 -25.23 -35.71 7.34
CA GLU A 256 -26.49 -36.04 6.66
C GLU A 256 -27.69 -35.81 7.59
N SER A 257 -28.00 -34.52 7.82
CA SER A 257 -29.35 -33.99 8.07
C SER A 257 -29.25 -32.52 8.51
N VAL A 258 -29.31 -31.61 7.54
CA VAL A 258 -29.43 -30.17 7.83
C VAL A 258 -30.91 -29.85 8.07
N PRO A 259 -31.29 -29.27 9.22
CA PRO A 259 -32.67 -28.87 9.49
C PRO A 259 -33.21 -27.88 8.45
N GLU A 260 -34.41 -28.12 7.93
CA GLU A 260 -35.00 -27.40 6.78
C GLU A 260 -35.07 -25.87 6.94
N ARG A 261 -35.06 -25.35 8.18
CA ARG A 261 -35.01 -23.90 8.46
C ARG A 261 -33.75 -23.20 7.96
N PHE A 262 -32.71 -23.96 7.62
CA PHE A 262 -31.43 -23.46 7.09
C PHE A 262 -31.25 -23.72 5.59
N LEU A 263 -32.25 -24.27 4.91
CA LEU A 263 -32.25 -24.40 3.46
C LEU A 263 -32.79 -23.10 2.84
N ALA A 264 -31.91 -22.36 2.16
CA ALA A 264 -32.27 -21.13 1.46
C ALA A 264 -33.28 -21.41 0.34
N THR A 265 -34.36 -20.63 0.34
CA THR A 265 -35.46 -20.68 -0.62
C THR A 265 -35.00 -20.40 -2.07
N ARG A 266 -35.62 -21.14 -3.00
CA ARG A 266 -35.38 -21.24 -4.45
C ARG A 266 -34.87 -19.99 -5.17
N GLN A 267 -33.92 -20.23 -6.08
CA GLN A 267 -33.69 -19.45 -7.30
C GLN A 267 -35.02 -19.16 -8.01
N THR A 268 -35.38 -17.89 -8.11
CA THR A 268 -36.35 -17.42 -9.09
C THR A 268 -35.64 -17.34 -10.44
N SER A 269 -35.97 -18.26 -11.33
CA SER A 269 -35.56 -18.29 -12.73
C SER A 269 -36.03 -17.02 -13.47
N LEU A 270 -35.10 -16.32 -14.13
CA LEU A 270 -35.39 -15.32 -15.14
C LEU A 270 -35.99 -16.02 -16.37
N GLY A 271 -37.20 -15.64 -16.75
CA GLY A 271 -37.86 -16.13 -17.96
C GLY A 271 -37.11 -15.69 -19.21
N ALA A 272 -36.68 -16.66 -20.01
CA ALA A 272 -36.32 -16.47 -21.39
C ALA A 272 -37.41 -17.13 -22.23
N ASP A 273 -38.39 -16.34 -22.67
CA ASP A 273 -39.26 -16.74 -23.78
C ASP A 273 -38.53 -16.43 -25.08
N GLY A 274 -38.28 -17.47 -25.86
CA GLY A 274 -37.85 -17.41 -27.24
C GLY A 274 -38.73 -18.33 -28.09
N GLY A 275 -39.16 -17.82 -29.24
CA GLY A 275 -39.91 -18.52 -30.29
C GLY A 275 -41.32 -17.93 -30.46
N GLY A 276 -41.76 -17.43 -31.60
CA GLY A 276 -41.42 -17.79 -32.97
C GLY A 276 -42.62 -18.48 -33.61
N GLU A 277 -43.60 -17.68 -34.06
CA GLU A 277 -44.45 -17.87 -35.25
C GLU A 277 -45.01 -16.51 -35.67
#